data_AF-A0A356LMC3-F1
#
_entry.id   AF-A0A356LMC3-F1
#
_cell.length_a   1.000
_cell.length_b   1.000
_cell.length_c   1.000
_cell.angle_alpha   90.00
_cell.angle_beta   90.00
_cell.angle_gamma   90.00
#
_symmetry.space_group_name_H-M   'P 1'
#
loop_
_entity.id
_entity.type
_entity.pdbx_description
1 polymer ?
#
loop_
_entity_poly.entity_id
_entity_poly.type
_entity_poly.pdbx_seq_one_letter_code
_entity_poly.pdbx_strand_id
1 'polypeptide(L)'
;MPTRTDELVNDVFALTKVKLSPDDPLLAVIVLQEESLKRALQQKNAGCSEQDDAFLAQIDERQVKLLDMYSELVQYRERVVVELLAKNQQIAIQIENRVQRQVLGSLRRLRQQVIVFLTLAALLVLGSGWVFLYIIRG
;
A
#
# COMPACT_ATOMS: atom_id res chain seq x y z
N MET A 1 42.02 -53.96 15.11
CA MET A 1 41.43 -52.60 15.01
C MET A 1 41.23 -52.11 16.43
N PRO A 2 41.68 -50.90 16.80
CA PRO A 2 41.46 -50.39 18.15
C PRO A 2 39.95 -50.34 18.40
N THR A 3 39.54 -50.82 19.57
CA THR A 3 38.13 -50.77 19.96
C THR A 3 37.80 -49.36 20.44
N ARG A 4 36.55 -48.91 20.30
CA ARG A 4 36.13 -47.56 20.71
C ARG A 4 36.41 -47.26 22.19
N THR A 5 36.47 -48.31 23.00
CA THR A 5 36.93 -48.27 24.40
C THR A 5 38.41 -47.93 24.55
N ASP A 6 39.28 -48.37 23.63
CA ASP A 6 40.72 -48.03 23.64
C ASP A 6 40.94 -46.54 23.29
N GLU A 7 40.15 -46.01 22.36
CA GLU A 7 40.16 -44.58 22.00
C GLU A 7 39.70 -43.72 23.18
N LEU A 8 38.62 -44.12 23.86
CA LEU A 8 38.12 -43.45 25.06
C LEU A 8 39.12 -43.51 26.23
N VAL A 9 39.78 -44.66 26.46
CA VAL A 9 40.83 -44.77 27.48
C VAL A 9 41.98 -43.80 27.18
N ASN A 10 42.38 -43.70 25.91
CA ASN A 10 43.45 -42.79 25.50
C ASN A 10 43.04 -41.31 25.62
N ASP A 11 41.81 -40.95 25.25
CA ASP A 11 41.30 -39.58 25.35
C ASP A 11 41.16 -39.13 26.81
N VAL A 12 40.61 -40.00 27.67
CA VAL A 12 40.51 -39.74 29.11
C VAL A 12 41.90 -39.63 29.73
N PHE A 13 42.85 -40.49 29.36
CA PHE A 13 44.24 -40.38 29.81
C PHE A 13 44.92 -39.11 29.28
N ALA A 14 44.66 -38.68 28.06
CA ALA A 14 45.21 -37.46 27.49
C ALA A 14 44.75 -36.21 28.26
N LEU A 15 43.46 -36.16 28.60
CA LEU A 15 42.79 -35.03 29.27
C LEU A 15 43.00 -35.01 30.79
N THR A 16 42.93 -36.16 31.46
CA THR A 16 42.94 -36.24 32.93
C THR A 16 44.23 -36.80 33.51
N LYS A 17 45.10 -37.38 32.66
CA LYS A 17 46.33 -38.12 33.04
C LYS A 17 46.08 -39.33 33.95
N VAL A 18 44.82 -39.74 34.11
CA VAL A 18 44.44 -40.94 34.87
C VAL A 18 44.44 -42.15 33.95
N LYS A 19 45.20 -43.20 34.31
CA LYS A 19 45.19 -44.47 33.59
C LYS A 19 43.91 -45.23 33.94
N LEU A 20 42.97 -45.29 33.01
CA LEU A 20 41.83 -46.21 33.08
C LEU A 20 42.19 -47.57 32.49
N SER A 21 41.74 -48.63 33.14
CA SER A 21 41.81 -50.00 32.60
C SER A 21 40.53 -50.31 31.79
N PRO A 22 40.59 -51.16 30.75
CA PRO A 22 39.41 -51.57 29.99
C PRO A 22 38.30 -52.22 30.83
N ASP A 23 38.66 -52.85 31.95
CA ASP A 23 37.72 -53.51 32.88
C ASP A 23 37.19 -52.58 33.99
N ASP A 24 37.53 -51.28 33.93
CA ASP A 24 37.18 -50.32 34.96
C ASP A 24 35.70 -49.88 34.80
N PRO A 25 34.84 -50.01 35.84
CA PRO A 25 33.44 -49.58 35.78
C PRO A 25 33.29 -48.09 35.42
N LEU A 26 34.30 -47.26 35.66
CA LEU A 26 34.33 -45.86 35.21
C LEU A 26 34.26 -45.72 33.69
N LEU A 27 34.90 -46.61 32.93
CA LEU A 27 34.85 -46.58 31.47
C LEU A 27 33.43 -46.87 30.96
N ALA A 28 32.73 -47.81 31.60
CA ALA A 28 31.33 -48.12 31.27
C ALA A 28 30.40 -46.92 31.53
N VAL A 29 30.62 -46.17 32.61
CA VAL A 29 29.85 -44.94 32.92
C VAL A 29 30.11 -43.85 31.88
N ILE A 30 31.37 -43.66 31.46
CA ILE A 30 31.74 -42.66 30.45
C ILE A 30 31.10 -42.99 29.10
N VAL A 31 31.14 -44.25 28.68
CA VAL A 31 30.48 -44.72 27.44
C VAL A 31 28.97 -44.46 27.49
N LEU A 32 28.33 -44.78 28.63
CA LEU A 32 26.89 -44.57 28.82
C LEU A 32 26.53 -43.08 28.75
N GLN A 33 27.37 -42.21 29.35
CA GLN A 33 27.20 -40.77 29.28
C GLN A 33 27.35 -40.25 27.84
N GLU A 34 28.36 -40.71 27.09
CA GLU A 34 28.56 -40.32 25.69
C GLU A 34 27.34 -40.67 24.82
N GLU A 35 26.79 -41.88 24.98
CA GLU A 35 25.59 -42.29 24.25
C GLU A 35 24.37 -41.47 24.64
N SER A 36 24.18 -41.18 25.93
CA SER A 36 23.06 -40.36 26.40
C SER A 36 23.13 -38.93 25.85
N LEU A 37 24.33 -38.33 25.79
CA LEU A 37 24.57 -37.01 25.23
C LEU A 37 24.35 -36.99 23.71
N LYS A 38 24.83 -38.01 22.99
CA LYS A 38 24.57 -38.15 21.55
C LYS A 38 23.08 -38.22 21.25
N ARG A 39 22.32 -39.03 22.01
CA ARG A 39 20.86 -39.12 21.85
C ARG A 39 20.16 -37.79 22.16
N ALA A 40 20.56 -37.09 23.23
CA ALA A 40 20.00 -35.80 23.58
C ALA A 40 20.25 -34.73 22.50
N LEU A 41 21.47 -34.70 21.93
CA LEU A 41 21.81 -33.79 20.82
C LEU A 41 21.06 -34.13 19.53
N GLN A 42 20.92 -35.42 19.20
CA GLN A 42 20.14 -35.85 18.03
C GLN A 42 18.68 -35.47 18.16
N GLN A 43 18.07 -35.68 19.33
CA GLN A 43 16.68 -35.31 19.58
C GLN A 43 16.48 -33.78 19.52
N LYS A 44 17.44 -33.01 20.04
CA LYS A 44 17.41 -31.55 19.96
C LYS A 44 17.56 -31.05 18.52
N ASN A 45 18.48 -31.62 17.74
CA ASN A 45 18.68 -31.24 16.35
C ASN A 45 17.46 -31.58 15.47
N ALA A 46 16.84 -32.74 15.69
CA ALA A 46 15.62 -33.13 14.98
C ALA A 46 14.46 -32.15 15.29
N GLY A 47 14.26 -31.81 16.56
CA GLY A 47 13.25 -30.84 16.97
C GLY A 47 13.51 -29.41 16.45
N CYS A 48 14.78 -28.99 16.37
CA CYS A 48 15.15 -27.70 15.79
C CYS A 48 14.85 -27.64 14.29
N SER A 49 15.23 -28.68 13.53
CA SER A 49 14.99 -28.74 12.08
C SER A 49 13.50 -28.66 11.75
N GLU A 50 12.67 -29.41 12.47
CA GLU A 50 11.22 -29.44 12.22
C GLU A 50 10.55 -28.09 12.57
N GLN A 51 11.04 -27.42 13.60
CA GLN A 51 10.55 -26.11 14.01
C GLN A 51 10.99 -25.00 13.04
N ASP A 52 12.23 -25.08 12.54
CA ASP A 52 12.76 -24.16 11.54
C ASP A 52 12.01 -24.31 10.20
N ASP A 53 11.76 -25.56 9.75
CA ASP A 53 11.01 -25.83 8.53
C ASP A 53 9.55 -25.32 8.62
N ALA A 54 8.89 -25.53 9.77
CA ALA A 54 7.54 -25.03 10.00
C ALA A 54 7.49 -23.48 10.04
N PHE A 55 8.55 -22.84 10.57
CA PHE A 55 8.66 -21.39 10.59
C PHE A 55 8.91 -20.82 9.19
N LEU A 56 9.77 -21.44 8.38
CA LEU A 56 10.01 -21.05 7.00
C LEU A 56 8.74 -21.19 6.15
N ALA A 57 7.99 -22.28 6.31
CA ALA A 57 6.70 -22.47 5.63
C ALA A 57 5.69 -21.35 5.96
N GLN A 58 5.63 -20.91 7.23
CA GLN A 58 4.78 -19.78 7.62
C GLN A 58 5.24 -18.45 7.03
N ILE A 59 6.55 -18.25 6.87
CA ILE A 59 7.09 -17.04 6.22
C ILE A 59 6.69 -17.03 4.75
N ASP A 60 6.84 -18.15 4.04
CA ASP A 60 6.48 -18.25 2.63
C ASP A 60 4.99 -17.99 2.41
N GLU A 61 4.12 -18.58 3.24
CA GLU A 61 2.67 -18.33 3.16
C GLU A 61 2.34 -16.84 3.37
N ARG A 62 3.00 -16.19 4.34
CA ARG A 62 2.84 -14.75 4.58
C ARG A 62 3.37 -13.89 3.43
N GLN A 63 4.47 -14.28 2.80
CA GLN A 63 5.02 -13.56 1.65
C GLN A 63 4.06 -13.63 0.46
N VAL A 64 3.51 -14.81 0.14
CA VAL A 64 2.52 -14.96 -0.93
C VAL A 64 1.31 -14.07 -0.66
N LYS A 65 0.79 -14.09 0.58
CA LYS A 65 -0.35 -13.25 0.97
C LYS A 65 -0.04 -11.74 0.87
N LEU A 66 1.17 -11.32 1.22
CA LEU A 66 1.61 -9.93 1.09
C LEU A 66 1.70 -9.49 -0.36
N LEU A 67 2.18 -10.37 -1.25
CA LEU A 67 2.25 -10.10 -2.69
C LEU A 67 0.85 -9.97 -3.29
N ASP A 68 -0.08 -10.84 -2.90
CA ASP A 68 -1.48 -10.77 -3.34
C ASP A 68 -2.13 -9.46 -2.88
N MET A 69 -1.99 -9.11 -1.59
CA MET A 69 -2.50 -7.84 -1.05
C MET A 69 -1.88 -6.63 -1.76
N TYR A 70 -0.59 -6.68 -2.09
CA TYR A 70 0.07 -5.62 -2.84
C TYR A 70 -0.53 -5.50 -4.25
N SER A 71 -0.77 -6.62 -4.93
CA SER A 71 -1.37 -6.64 -6.27
C SER A 71 -2.79 -6.05 -6.27
N GLU A 72 -3.61 -6.39 -5.27
CA GLU A 72 -4.95 -5.83 -5.10
C GLU A 72 -4.90 -4.33 -4.84
N LEU A 73 -3.95 -3.86 -4.02
CA LEU A 73 -3.79 -2.45 -3.70
C LEU A 73 -3.41 -1.62 -4.93
N VAL A 74 -2.54 -2.18 -5.80
CA VAL A 74 -2.18 -1.55 -7.08
C VAL A 74 -3.39 -1.43 -8.00
N GLN A 75 -4.17 -2.52 -8.15
CA GLN A 75 -5.39 -2.49 -8.97
C GLN A 75 -6.43 -1.51 -8.42
N TYR A 76 -6.60 -1.47 -7.10
CA TYR A 76 -7.52 -0.54 -6.45
C TYR A 76 -7.09 0.91 -6.67
N ARG A 77 -5.79 1.20 -6.53
CA ARG A 77 -5.24 2.54 -6.82
C ARG A 77 -5.52 2.97 -8.25
N GLU A 78 -5.29 2.11 -9.22
CA GLU A 78 -5.55 2.43 -10.64
C GLU A 78 -7.03 2.72 -10.88
N ARG A 79 -7.93 1.89 -10.33
CA ARG A 79 -9.38 2.10 -10.43
C ARG A 79 -9.81 3.43 -9.81
N VAL A 80 -9.32 3.76 -8.61
CA VAL A 80 -9.64 5.02 -7.92
C VAL A 80 -9.13 6.22 -8.72
N VAL A 81 -7.92 6.14 -9.28
CA VAL A 81 -7.38 7.24 -10.11
C VAL A 81 -8.23 7.46 -11.36
N VAL A 82 -8.63 6.39 -12.05
CA VAL A 82 -9.50 6.48 -13.23
C VAL A 82 -10.87 7.06 -12.86
N GLU A 83 -11.46 6.61 -11.77
CA GLU A 83 -12.76 7.10 -11.29
C GLU A 83 -12.70 8.58 -10.88
N LEU A 84 -11.64 8.99 -10.19
CA LEU A 84 -11.41 10.39 -9.82
C LEU A 84 -11.21 11.28 -11.06
N LEU A 85 -10.46 10.82 -12.06
CA LEU A 85 -10.28 11.55 -13.32
C LEU A 85 -11.62 11.71 -14.07
N ALA A 86 -12.40 10.63 -14.18
CA ALA A 86 -13.71 10.66 -14.81
C ALA A 86 -14.67 11.62 -14.08
N LYS A 87 -14.69 11.57 -12.75
CA LYS A 87 -15.53 12.45 -11.93
C LYS A 87 -15.11 13.92 -12.05
N ASN A 88 -13.80 14.20 -12.07
CA ASN A 88 -13.30 15.56 -12.28
C ASN A 88 -13.66 16.10 -13.67
N GLN A 89 -13.57 15.29 -14.73
CA GLN A 89 -14.00 15.68 -16.07
C GLN A 89 -15.50 16.01 -16.11
N GLN A 90 -16.34 15.16 -15.48
CA GLN A 90 -17.78 15.42 -15.40
C GLN A 90 -18.09 16.72 -14.65
N ILE A 91 -17.39 16.98 -13.53
CA ILE A 91 -17.55 18.22 -12.77
C ILE A 91 -17.12 19.42 -13.61
N ALA A 92 -16.00 19.34 -14.32
CA ALA A 92 -15.53 20.41 -15.20
C ALA A 92 -16.57 20.74 -16.29
N ILE A 93 -17.12 19.73 -16.96
CA ILE A 93 -18.18 19.89 -17.97
C ILE A 93 -19.45 20.51 -17.35
N GLN A 94 -19.84 20.08 -16.14
CA GLN A 94 -21.02 20.63 -15.47
C GLN A 94 -20.82 22.10 -15.08
N ILE A 95 -19.64 22.46 -14.57
CA ILE A 95 -19.29 23.84 -14.24
C ILE A 95 -19.27 24.69 -15.50
N GLU A 96 -18.62 24.22 -16.57
CA GLU A 96 -18.57 24.93 -17.84
C GLU A 96 -19.97 25.17 -18.41
N ASN A 97 -20.83 24.15 -18.43
CA ASN A 97 -22.22 24.29 -18.87
C ASN A 97 -23.02 25.27 -18.00
N ARG A 98 -22.81 25.26 -16.67
CA ARG A 98 -23.49 26.19 -15.76
C ARG A 98 -23.03 27.62 -16.01
N VAL A 99 -21.72 27.84 -16.14
CA VAL A 99 -21.12 29.15 -16.42
C VAL A 99 -21.59 29.65 -17.78
N GLN A 100 -21.51 28.84 -18.84
CA GLN A 100 -21.98 29.22 -20.17
C GLN A 100 -23.46 29.63 -20.15
N ARG A 101 -24.35 28.84 -19.52
CA ARG A 101 -25.78 29.20 -19.40
C ARG A 101 -25.99 30.50 -18.63
N GLN A 102 -25.26 30.70 -17.54
CA GLN A 102 -25.39 31.89 -16.71
C GLN A 102 -24.88 33.14 -17.43
N VAL A 103 -23.75 33.04 -18.14
CA VAL A 103 -23.15 34.11 -18.94
C VAL A 103 -24.03 34.43 -20.15
N LEU A 104 -24.49 33.43 -20.90
CA LEU A 104 -25.41 33.66 -22.02
C LEU A 104 -26.73 34.29 -21.57
N GLY A 105 -27.26 33.86 -20.42
CA GLY A 105 -28.46 34.43 -19.82
C GLY A 105 -28.26 35.88 -19.39
N SER A 106 -27.14 36.22 -18.74
CA SER A 106 -26.84 37.59 -18.33
C SER A 106 -26.59 38.50 -19.52
N LEU A 107 -25.84 38.06 -20.53
CA LEU A 107 -25.61 38.80 -21.77
C LEU A 107 -26.92 39.07 -22.53
N ARG A 108 -27.83 38.09 -22.59
CA ARG A 108 -29.14 38.28 -23.22
C ARG A 108 -29.99 39.32 -22.49
N ARG A 109 -29.99 39.28 -21.15
CA ARG A 109 -30.70 40.29 -20.32
C ARG A 109 -30.10 41.69 -20.50
N LEU A 110 -28.77 41.80 -20.48
CA LEU A 110 -28.08 43.07 -20.71
C LEU A 110 -28.40 43.63 -22.11
N ARG A 111 -28.33 42.79 -23.15
CA ARG A 111 -28.70 43.20 -24.51
C ARG A 111 -30.13 43.71 -24.58
N GLN A 112 -31.06 43.05 -23.91
CA GLN A 112 -32.47 43.46 -23.90
C GLN A 112 -32.67 44.78 -23.15
N GLN A 113 -31.99 44.98 -22.02
CA GLN A 113 -32.01 46.26 -21.31
C GLN A 113 -31.42 47.39 -22.17
N VAL A 114 -30.29 47.17 -22.83
CA VAL A 114 -29.66 48.16 -23.72
C VAL A 114 -30.58 48.54 -24.87
N ILE A 115 -31.26 47.58 -25.51
CA ILE A 115 -32.23 47.85 -26.58
C ILE A 115 -33.38 48.71 -26.03
N VAL A 116 -33.96 48.33 -24.89
CA VAL A 116 -35.06 49.11 -24.28
C VAL A 116 -34.61 50.54 -23.97
N PHE A 117 -33.45 50.71 -23.34
CA PHE A 117 -32.89 52.04 -23.06
C PHE A 117 -32.67 52.87 -24.33
N LEU A 118 -32.09 52.28 -25.38
CA LEU A 118 -31.89 52.95 -26.67
C LEU A 118 -33.22 53.36 -27.32
N THR A 119 -34.21 52.47 -27.32
CA THR A 119 -35.54 52.78 -27.88
C THR A 119 -36.24 53.90 -27.10
N LEU A 120 -36.12 53.91 -25.78
CA LEU A 120 -36.71 54.93 -24.92
C LEU A 120 -36.02 56.28 -25.11
N ALA A 121 -34.68 56.28 -25.21
CA ALA A 121 -33.89 57.48 -25.50
C ALA A 121 -34.23 58.06 -26.89
N ALA A 122 -34.37 57.21 -27.91
CA ALA A 122 -34.78 57.64 -29.25
C ALA A 122 -36.18 58.26 -29.26
N LEU A 123 -37.14 57.65 -28.54
CA LEU A 123 -38.49 58.20 -28.37
C LEU A 123 -38.49 59.57 -27.68
N LEU A 124 -37.67 59.76 -26.65
CA LEU A 124 -37.55 61.05 -25.95
C LEU A 124 -36.98 62.14 -26.86
N VAL A 125 -35.95 61.83 -27.65
CA VAL A 125 -35.35 62.79 -28.60
C VAL A 125 -36.34 63.15 -29.73
N LEU A 126 -37.09 62.17 -30.24
CA LEU A 126 -38.15 62.44 -31.22
C LEU A 126 -39.25 63.30 -30.59
N GLY A 127 -39.73 62.96 -29.39
CA GLY A 127 -40.77 63.72 -28.70
C GLY A 127 -40.38 65.17 -28.42
N SER A 128 -39.16 65.42 -27.97
CA SER A 128 -38.66 66.79 -27.74
C SER A 128 -38.51 67.58 -29.04
N GLY A 129 -38.06 66.93 -30.12
CA GLY A 129 -38.00 67.54 -31.45
C GLY A 129 -39.38 67.98 -31.99
N TRP A 130 -40.42 67.17 -31.74
CA TRP A 130 -41.79 67.51 -32.14
C TRP A 130 -42.37 68.69 -31.33
N VAL A 131 -42.12 68.74 -30.02
CA VAL A 131 -42.54 69.88 -29.18
C VAL A 131 -41.85 71.17 -29.62
N PHE A 132 -40.57 71.11 -29.95
CA PHE A 132 -39.81 72.26 -30.43
C PHE A 132 -40.33 72.78 -31.78
N LEU A 133 -40.70 71.88 -32.71
CA LEU A 133 -41.30 72.22 -33.99
C LEU A 133 -42.69 72.85 -33.86
N TYR A 134 -43.48 72.38 -32.88
CA TYR A 134 -44.80 72.94 -32.59
C TYR A 134 -44.71 74.38 -32.03
N ILE A 135 -43.76 74.64 -31.14
CA ILE A 135 -43.54 75.97 -30.55
C ILE A 135 -43.04 77.01 -31.57
N ILE A 136 -42.26 76.60 -32.57
CA ILE A 136 -41.74 77.52 -33.60
C ILE A 136 -42.79 77.84 -34.68
N ARG A 137 -43.77 76.96 -34.88
CA ARG A 137 -44.77 77.08 -35.96
C ARG A 137 -46.13 77.63 -35.51
N GLY A 138 -46.37 77.72 -34.19
CA GLY A 138 -47.52 78.41 -33.60
C GLY A 138 -47.18 79.83 -33.21
#